data_AF-A0A1I0TF40-F1
#
_entry.id   AF-A0A1I0TF40-F1
#
_cell.length_a   1.000
_cell.length_b   1.000
_cell.length_c   1.000
_cell.angle_alpha   90.00
_cell.angle_beta   90.00
_cell.angle_gamma   90.00
#
_symmetry.space_group_name_H-M   'P 1'
#
loop_
_entity.id
_entity.type
_entity.pdbx_description
1 polymer ?
#
loop_
_entity_poly.entity_id
_entity_poly.type
_entity_poly.pdbx_seq_one_letter_code
_entity_poly.pdbx_strand_id
1 'polypeptide(L)'
;MKEALNYSLKVTLTTLLFCLPITFVIMMGYINLLSLVSANYNFNVNLDIKDAGVFLLLTFCALLFNMRKINGKTKIVYNKRTIAGKAFVASVIIFLVYLLLFGKLRYLSIDEFVITYGPTFLITIISMRTYPLRNEDSQTEFV
;
A
#
# COMPACT_ATOMS: atom_id res chain seq x y z
N MET A 1 18.96 -5.35 -9.65
CA MET A 1 18.16 -4.10 -9.72
C MET A 1 16.96 -4.20 -10.67
N LYS A 2 17.08 -4.78 -11.88
CA LYS A 2 15.94 -4.94 -12.81
C LYS A 2 14.74 -5.69 -12.20
N GLU A 3 14.98 -6.78 -11.46
CA GLU A 3 13.91 -7.54 -10.79
C GLU A 3 13.20 -6.75 -9.68
N ALA A 4 13.97 -6.04 -8.83
CA ALA A 4 13.42 -5.18 -7.79
C ALA A 4 12.56 -4.04 -8.36
N LEU A 5 12.97 -3.49 -9.51
CA LEU A 5 12.23 -2.45 -10.22
C LEU A 5 10.92 -3.01 -10.80
N ASN A 6 10.99 -4.16 -11.49
CA ASN A 6 9.79 -4.84 -12.02
C ASN A 6 8.81 -5.23 -10.92
N TYR A 7 9.31 -5.76 -9.80
CA TYR A 7 8.47 -6.10 -8.65
C TYR A 7 7.81 -4.85 -8.05
N SER A 8 8.58 -3.81 -7.78
CA SER A 8 8.06 -2.57 -7.18
C SER A 8 7.00 -1.94 -8.08
N LEU A 9 7.24 -1.94 -9.40
CA LEU A 9 6.31 -1.44 -10.40
C LEU A 9 5.02 -2.28 -10.47
N LYS A 10 5.11 -3.62 -10.44
CA LYS A 10 3.93 -4.50 -10.38
C LYS A 10 3.09 -4.20 -9.14
N VAL A 11 3.71 -4.08 -7.98
CA VAL A 11 3.02 -3.79 -6.71
C VAL A 11 2.32 -2.42 -6.77
N THR A 12 3.00 -1.37 -7.22
CA THR A 12 2.42 -0.02 -7.24
C THR A 12 1.35 0.14 -8.30
N LEU A 13 1.52 -0.48 -9.47
CA LEU A 13 0.57 -0.37 -10.58
C LEU A 13 -0.72 -1.16 -10.28
N THR A 14 -0.60 -2.34 -9.67
CA THR A 14 -1.77 -3.09 -9.19
C THR A 14 -2.47 -2.38 -8.05
N THR A 15 -1.73 -1.79 -7.12
CA THR A 15 -2.32 -0.96 -6.08
C THR A 15 -3.09 0.21 -6.68
N LEU A 16 -2.54 0.91 -7.68
CA LEU A 16 -3.23 2.00 -8.38
C LEU A 16 -4.52 1.52 -9.07
N LEU A 17 -4.46 0.42 -9.83
CA LEU A 17 -5.60 -0.14 -10.55
C LEU A 17 -6.74 -0.57 -9.62
N PHE A 18 -6.40 -1.20 -8.51
CA PHE A 18 -7.40 -1.78 -7.60
C PHE A 18 -7.82 -0.83 -6.47
N CYS A 19 -7.06 0.23 -6.18
CA CYS A 19 -7.40 1.16 -5.10
C CYS A 19 -8.77 1.81 -5.31
N LEU A 20 -9.01 2.43 -6.46
CA LEU A 20 -10.28 3.10 -6.73
C LEU A 20 -11.51 2.17 -6.68
N PRO A 21 -11.54 1.02 -7.39
CA PRO A 21 -12.70 0.14 -7.35
C PRO A 21 -12.94 -0.45 -5.96
N ILE A 22 -11.89 -0.79 -5.21
CA ILE A 22 -12.04 -1.36 -3.86
C ILE A 22 -12.50 -0.29 -2.87
N THR A 23 -11.96 0.93 -2.92
CA THR A 23 -12.48 2.05 -2.11
C THR A 23 -13.96 2.28 -2.41
N PHE A 24 -14.37 2.25 -3.68
CA PHE A 24 -15.76 2.42 -4.08
C PHE A 24 -16.67 1.31 -3.52
N VAL A 25 -16.24 0.05 -3.62
CA VAL A 25 -16.99 -1.10 -3.05
C VAL A 25 -17.12 -0.99 -1.53
N ILE A 26 -16.04 -0.61 -0.84
CA ILE A 26 -16.05 -0.42 0.62
C ILE A 26 -16.98 0.73 1.00
N MET A 27 -16.94 1.84 0.26
CA MET A 27 -17.81 2.98 0.48
C MET A 27 -19.29 2.63 0.27
N MET A 28 -19.63 1.92 -0.81
CA MET A 28 -21.00 1.43 -1.06
C MET A 28 -21.46 0.45 0.02
N GLY A 29 -20.60 -0.49 0.43
CA GLY A 29 -20.90 -1.42 1.51
C GLY A 29 -21.13 -0.71 2.85
N TYR A 30 -20.33 0.32 3.13
CA TYR A 30 -20.45 1.11 4.35
C TYR A 30 -21.72 1.98 4.36
N ILE A 31 -22.08 2.61 3.25
CA ILE A 31 -23.35 3.34 3.09
C ILE A 31 -24.55 2.40 3.31
N ASN A 32 -24.51 1.19 2.76
CA ASN A 32 -25.57 0.20 2.94
C ASN A 32 -25.66 -0.33 4.38
N LEU A 33 -24.54 -0.43 5.10
CA LEU A 33 -24.54 -0.81 6.52
C LEU A 33 -25.03 0.33 7.41
N LEU A 34 -24.68 1.58 7.10
CA LEU A 34 -25.13 2.74 7.85
C LEU A 34 -26.60 3.08 7.60
N SER A 35 -27.12 2.89 6.39
CA SER A 35 -28.54 3.06 6.12
C SER A 35 -29.43 2.11 6.94
N LEU A 36 -28.88 0.98 7.38
CA LEU A 36 -29.54 0.05 8.31
C LEU A 36 -29.51 0.51 9.77
N VAL A 37 -28.60 1.42 10.17
CA VAL A 37 -28.35 1.78 11.58
C VAL A 37 -28.70 3.24 11.91
N SER A 38 -28.54 4.19 10.98
CA SER A 38 -28.85 5.60 11.21
C SER A 38 -28.97 6.38 9.89
N ALA A 39 -30.13 6.99 9.67
CA ALA A 39 -30.42 7.80 8.48
C ALA A 39 -29.74 9.19 8.43
N ASN A 40 -28.96 9.59 9.45
CA ASN A 40 -28.47 10.97 9.61
C ASN A 40 -26.94 11.13 9.55
N TYR A 41 -26.17 10.11 9.16
CA TYR A 41 -24.72 10.24 9.02
C TYR A 41 -24.34 10.75 7.63
N ASN A 42 -23.73 11.94 7.57
CA ASN A 42 -23.21 12.53 6.34
C ASN A 42 -21.69 12.32 6.27
N PHE A 43 -21.23 11.49 5.33
CA PHE A 43 -19.82 11.19 5.12
C PHE A 43 -19.29 11.94 3.89
N ASN A 44 -18.20 12.69 4.07
CA ASN A 44 -17.53 13.39 2.97
C ASN A 44 -16.18 12.73 2.66
N VAL A 45 -16.23 11.60 1.96
CA VAL A 45 -15.04 10.85 1.56
C VAL A 45 -14.53 11.43 0.24
N ASN A 46 -13.47 12.24 0.31
CA ASN A 46 -12.79 12.77 -0.87
C ASN A 46 -11.38 12.16 -0.97
N LEU A 47 -11.26 11.09 -1.76
CA LEU A 47 -9.97 10.46 -2.02
C LEU A 47 -9.21 11.30 -3.05
N ASP A 48 -8.31 12.15 -2.57
CA ASP A 48 -7.44 12.94 -3.43
C ASP A 48 -6.44 12.03 -4.15
N ILE A 49 -6.59 11.92 -5.47
CA ILE A 49 -5.71 11.13 -6.34
C ILE A 49 -4.25 11.55 -6.16
N LYS A 50 -3.98 12.82 -5.81
CA LYS A 50 -2.62 13.30 -5.51
C LYS A 50 -2.03 12.59 -4.29
N ASP A 51 -2.81 12.41 -3.23
CA ASP A 51 -2.33 11.74 -2.02
C ASP A 51 -2.08 10.26 -2.25
N ALA A 52 -2.97 9.61 -3.01
CA ALA A 52 -2.75 8.23 -3.44
C ALA A 52 -1.45 8.10 -4.27
N GLY A 53 -1.21 9.05 -5.18
CA GLY A 53 0.03 9.13 -5.95
C GLY A 53 1.28 9.31 -5.08
N VAL A 54 1.21 10.19 -4.08
CA VAL A 54 2.31 10.40 -3.10
C VAL A 54 2.58 9.13 -2.32
N PHE A 55 1.55 8.45 -1.82
CA PHE A 55 1.72 7.18 -1.10
C PHE A 55 2.35 6.10 -1.97
N LEU A 56 1.94 5.97 -3.23
CA LEU A 56 2.51 5.01 -4.17
C LEU A 56 3.98 5.30 -4.47
N LEU A 57 4.34 6.57 -4.65
CA LEU A 57 5.72 6.99 -4.89
C LEU A 57 6.60 6.70 -3.67
N LEU A 58 6.13 7.00 -2.46
CA LEU A 58 6.82 6.66 -1.22
C LEU A 58 7.01 5.16 -1.07
N THR A 59 5.97 4.38 -1.39
CA THR A 59 6.02 2.91 -1.35
C THR A 59 7.00 2.35 -2.38
N PHE A 60 7.03 2.90 -3.60
CA PHE A 60 8.00 2.55 -4.63
C PHE A 60 9.43 2.78 -4.16
N CYS A 61 9.71 3.97 -3.63
CA CYS A 61 11.03 4.33 -3.11
C CYS A 61 11.44 3.46 -1.91
N ALA A 62 10.52 3.22 -0.97
CA ALA A 62 10.78 2.40 0.22
C ALA A 62 11.08 0.94 -0.16
N LEU A 63 10.37 0.39 -1.15
CA LEU A 63 10.62 -0.95 -1.69
C LEU A 63 12.01 -1.03 -2.35
N LEU A 64 12.34 -0.08 -3.24
CA LEU A 64 13.64 -0.04 -3.89
C LEU A 64 14.79 0.08 -2.89
N PHE A 65 14.65 0.93 -1.86
CA PHE A 65 15.69 1.12 -0.85
C PHE A 65 15.90 -0.13 0.02
N ASN A 66 14.81 -0.77 0.46
CA ASN A 66 14.90 -1.99 1.26
C ASN A 66 15.42 -3.18 0.45
N MET A 67 15.13 -3.26 -0.86
CA MET A 67 15.67 -4.30 -1.74
C MET A 67 17.13 -4.06 -2.13
N ARG A 68 17.59 -2.79 -2.23
CA ARG A 68 18.99 -2.48 -2.55
C ARG A 68 19.96 -3.04 -1.51
N LYS A 69 19.55 -3.10 -0.24
CA LYS A 69 20.33 -3.70 0.86
C LYS A 69 20.62 -5.20 0.68
N ILE A 70 19.93 -5.89 -0.24
CA ILE A 70 20.06 -7.34 -0.48
C ILE A 70 21.05 -7.65 -1.61
N ASN A 71 21.39 -6.66 -2.45
CA ASN A 71 22.27 -6.87 -3.61
C ASN A 71 23.77 -7.01 -3.22
N GLY A 72 24.11 -6.90 -1.93
CA GLY A 72 25.46 -7.08 -1.43
C GLY A 72 25.67 -8.48 -0.90
N LYS A 73 26.27 -9.38 -1.69
CA LYS A 73 27.00 -10.65 -1.41
C LYS A 73 26.54 -11.64 -0.30
N THR A 74 25.57 -11.34 0.56
CA THR A 74 25.10 -12.21 1.63
C THR A 74 23.77 -12.83 1.23
N LYS A 75 23.81 -14.09 0.77
CA LYS A 75 22.66 -15.01 0.64
C LYS A 75 22.07 -15.39 2.02
N ILE A 76 22.00 -14.46 2.96
CA ILE A 76 21.45 -14.74 4.29
C ILE A 76 19.94 -14.59 4.18
N VAL A 77 19.28 -15.74 4.00
CA VAL A 77 17.83 -15.98 4.14
C VAL A 77 16.96 -14.81 3.65
N TYR A 78 16.68 -14.82 2.36
CA TYR A 78 15.78 -13.87 1.72
C TYR A 78 14.37 -13.96 2.35
N ASN A 79 14.09 -13.10 3.34
CA ASN A 79 12.79 -13.05 4.00
C ASN A 79 11.94 -11.93 3.38
N LYS A 80 11.31 -12.23 2.23
CA LYS A 80 10.37 -11.36 1.49
C LYS A 80 9.39 -10.64 2.41
N ARG A 81 8.81 -11.39 3.37
CA ARG A 81 7.80 -10.89 4.31
C ARG A 81 8.36 -9.78 5.21
N THR A 82 9.61 -9.90 5.64
CA THR A 82 10.28 -8.89 6.47
C THR A 82 10.62 -7.64 5.66
N ILE A 83 11.06 -7.80 4.41
CA ILE A 83 11.42 -6.68 3.52
C ILE A 83 10.18 -5.88 3.12
N ALA A 84 9.15 -6.57 2.65
CA ALA A 84 7.86 -5.97 2.31
C ALA A 84 7.24 -5.29 3.54
N GLY A 85 7.27 -5.95 4.70
CA GLY A 85 6.77 -5.38 5.96
C GLY A 85 7.50 -4.10 6.35
N LYS A 86 8.84 -4.09 6.32
CA LYS A 86 9.64 -2.89 6.64
C LYS A 86 9.40 -1.76 5.64
N ALA A 87 9.32 -2.08 4.35
CA ALA A 87 9.05 -1.09 3.30
C ALA A 87 7.65 -0.49 3.44
N PHE A 88 6.64 -1.31 3.74
CA PHE A 88 5.27 -0.88 3.99
C PHE A 88 5.16 0.00 5.24
N VAL A 89 5.73 -0.41 6.37
CA VAL A 89 5.71 0.39 7.59
C VAL A 89 6.41 1.73 7.37
N ALA A 90 7.55 1.74 6.68
CA ALA A 90 8.24 2.97 6.33
C ALA A 90 7.40 3.88 5.44
N SER A 91 6.73 3.34 4.41
CA SER A 91 5.89 4.15 3.52
C SER A 91 4.67 4.72 4.24
N VAL A 92 4.02 3.94 5.12
CA VAL A 92 2.90 4.40 5.95
C VAL A 92 3.34 5.51 6.90
N ILE A 93 4.46 5.34 7.62
CA ILE A 93 4.96 6.36 8.55
C ILE A 93 5.27 7.66 7.81
N ILE A 94 6.00 7.59 6.68
CA ILE A 94 6.34 8.79 5.90
C ILE A 94 5.08 9.44 5.33
N PHE A 95 4.10 8.65 4.92
CA PHE A 95 2.83 9.17 4.43
C PHE A 95 1.99 9.85 5.51
N LEU A 96 1.97 9.32 6.73
CA LEU A 96 1.34 9.99 7.87
C LEU A 96 2.01 11.33 8.18
N VAL A 97 3.34 11.38 8.13
CA VAL A 97 4.09 12.65 8.27
C VAL A 97 3.72 13.62 7.15
N TYR A 98 3.61 13.15 5.91
CA TYR A 98 3.13 13.97 4.78
C TYR A 98 1.73 14.54 5.06
N LEU A 99 0.76 13.71 5.45
CA LEU A 99 -0.59 14.20 5.74
C LEU A 99 -0.63 15.18 6.92
N LEU A 100 0.26 15.01 7.91
CA LEU A 100 0.42 15.92 9.03
C LEU A 100 0.98 17.28 8.59
N LEU A 101 2.04 17.29 7.80
CA LEU A 101 2.70 18.51 7.30
C LEU A 101 1.78 19.35 6.41
N PHE A 102 0.93 18.69 5.62
CA PHE A 102 -0.05 19.36 4.76
C PHE A 102 -1.39 19.64 5.47
N GLY A 103 -1.48 19.39 6.78
CA GLY A 103 -2.68 19.68 7.59
C GLY A 103 -3.90 18.83 7.27
N LYS A 104 -3.76 17.79 6.44
CA LYS A 104 -4.87 16.95 5.97
C LYS A 104 -5.48 16.07 7.07
N LEU A 105 -4.71 15.76 8.12
CA LEU A 105 -5.20 15.00 9.28
C LEU A 105 -6.08 15.81 10.24
N ARG A 106 -6.09 17.15 10.17
CA ARG A 106 -6.87 17.98 11.10
C ARG A 106 -8.38 17.93 10.85
N TYR A 107 -8.78 17.63 9.63
CA TYR A 107 -10.17 17.70 9.18
C TYR A 107 -10.80 16.33 8.96
N LEU A 108 -10.06 15.26 9.23
CA LEU A 108 -10.49 13.89 8.97
C LEU A 108 -10.71 13.17 10.30
N SER A 109 -11.91 12.62 10.50
CA SER A 109 -12.13 11.69 11.62
C SER A 109 -11.36 10.38 11.40
N ILE A 110 -11.19 9.58 12.45
CA ILE A 110 -10.43 8.31 12.37
C ILE A 110 -11.14 7.32 11.43
N ASP A 111 -12.45 7.27 11.48
CA ASP A 111 -13.31 6.47 10.60
C ASP A 111 -13.19 6.92 9.14
N GLU A 112 -13.28 8.23 8.86
CA GLU A 112 -13.06 8.77 7.51
C GLU A 112 -11.65 8.46 6.99
N PHE A 113 -10.63 8.54 7.84
CA PHE A 113 -9.25 8.20 7.50
C PHE A 113 -9.12 6.73 7.09
N VAL A 114 -9.67 5.81 7.89
CA VAL A 114 -9.59 4.37 7.64
C VAL A 114 -10.35 4.01 6.37
N ILE A 115 -11.51 4.61 6.12
CA ILE A 115 -12.30 4.37 4.91
C ILE A 115 -11.59 4.93 3.66
N THR A 116 -10.93 6.09 3.79
CA THR A 116 -10.27 6.77 2.66
C THR A 116 -8.96 6.08 2.27
N TYR A 117 -8.06 5.83 3.22
CA TYR A 117 -6.69 5.35 2.94
C TYR A 117 -6.47 3.88 3.29
N GLY A 118 -7.31 3.30 4.16
CA GLY A 118 -7.23 1.89 4.55
C GLY A 118 -7.29 0.92 3.37
N PRO A 119 -8.17 1.09 2.37
CA PRO A 119 -8.18 0.24 1.17
C PRO A 119 -6.84 0.27 0.44
N THR A 120 -6.25 1.45 0.28
CA THR A 120 -4.94 1.62 -0.38
C THR A 120 -3.85 0.86 0.35
N PHE A 121 -3.82 0.95 1.68
CA PHE A 121 -2.86 0.23 2.54
C PHE A 121 -3.04 -1.29 2.44
N LEU A 122 -4.29 -1.75 2.47
CA LEU A 122 -4.65 -3.16 2.42
C LEU A 122 -4.26 -3.79 1.07
N ILE A 123 -4.55 -3.11 -0.03
CA ILE A 123 -4.17 -3.60 -1.37
C ILE A 123 -2.66 -3.61 -1.52
N THR A 124 -1.97 -2.58 -1.02
CA THR A 124 -0.52 -2.51 -1.07
C THR A 124 0.12 -3.71 -0.37
N ILE A 125 -0.32 -4.04 0.85
CA ILE A 125 0.24 -5.17 1.60
C ILE A 125 -0.12 -6.53 0.97
N ILE A 126 -1.34 -6.65 0.39
CA ILE A 126 -1.73 -7.85 -0.37
C ILE A 126 -0.85 -8.00 -1.60
N SER A 127 -0.74 -6.97 -2.44
CA SER A 127 0.10 -7.00 -3.64
C SER A 127 1.55 -7.34 -3.33
N MET A 128 2.11 -6.77 -2.24
CA MET A 128 3.47 -7.11 -1.80
C MET A 128 3.61 -8.60 -1.41
N ARG A 129 2.58 -9.21 -0.83
CA ARG A 129 2.59 -10.63 -0.48
C ARG A 129 2.40 -11.52 -1.71
N THR A 130 1.46 -11.16 -2.59
CA THR A 130 1.06 -12.00 -3.74
C THR A 130 2.13 -12.06 -4.83
N TYR A 131 2.77 -10.94 -5.17
CA TYR A 131 3.78 -10.96 -6.24
C TYR A 131 5.08 -11.62 -5.80
N PRO A 132 5.67 -12.55 -6.57
CA PRO A 132 7.01 -13.05 -6.31
C PRO A 132 8.04 -11.97 -6.66
N LEU A 133 9.06 -11.80 -5.81
CA LEU A 133 10.11 -10.79 -6.00
C LEU A 133 11.18 -11.22 -7.00
N ARG A 134 11.30 -12.52 -7.22
CA ARG A 134 12.23 -13.21 -8.11
C ARG A 134 11.50 -14.41 -8.71
N ASN A 135 11.87 -14.88 -9.90
CA ASN A 135 11.33 -16.11 -10.46
C ASN A 135 11.65 -17.27 -9.50
N GLU A 136 10.68 -17.67 -8.68
CA GLU A 136 10.80 -18.80 -7.76
C GLU A 136 10.97 -20.13 -8.55
N ASP A 137 10.57 -20.17 -9.83
CA ASP A 137 10.80 -21.28 -10.76
C ASP A 137 12.28 -21.54 -11.09
N SER A 138 13.19 -20.61 -10.78
CA SER A 138 14.64 -20.78 -11.00
C SER A 138 15.41 -21.30 -9.79
N GLN A 139 14.70 -21.67 -8.71
CA GLN A 139 15.31 -22.20 -7.49
C GLN A 139 14.90 -23.65 -7.18
N THR A 140 14.14 -24.31 -8.07
CA THR A 140 13.88 -25.77 -8.05
C THR A 140 14.88 -26.57 -8.89
N GLU A 141 16.09 -26.05 -9.12
CA GLU A 141 17.23 -26.87 -9.54
C GLU A 141 18.41 -26.63 -8.60
N PHE A 142 18.94 -27.73 -8.05
CA PHE A 142 20.07 -27.88 -7.11
C PHE A 142 19.73 -27.47 -5.66
N VAL A 143 19.53 -28.38 -4.70
CA VAL A 143 20.06 -29.74 -4.43
C VAL A 143 19.04 -30.50 -3.58
#